data_AF-A0A2G8L9X9-F1
#
_entry.id   AF-A0A2G8L9X9-F1
#
_cell.length_a   1.000
_cell.length_b   1.000
_cell.length_c   1.000
_cell.angle_alpha   90.00
_cell.angle_beta   90.00
_cell.angle_gamma   90.00
#
_symmetry.space_group_name_H-M   'P 1'
#
loop_
_entity.id
_entity.type
_entity.pdbx_description
1 polymer ?
#
loop_
_entity_poly.entity_id
_entity_poly.type
_entity_poly.pdbx_seq_one_letter_code
_entity_poly.pdbx_strand_id
1 'polypeptide(L)'
;MNGTFQNESFVVWMRTAAFPTFRKLHSKVVREPDTDFDMGLRKGQYRLSVDYNYPVTNFGGTKSLVISTTSWLGGKNNFLGVAYIVTGVLCVVFGLIFLAVHIKYGSRFLSSSETSDVCSRLELSKNEISQLSLNAFPHFEEVVQ
;
A
#
# COMPACT_ATOMS: atom_id res chain seq x y z
N MET A 1 -4.13 17.17 49.06
CA MET A 1 -4.52 17.67 47.71
C MET A 1 -3.89 16.74 46.68
N ASN A 2 -4.57 15.68 46.24
CA ASN A 2 -4.07 14.85 45.13
C ASN A 2 -5.15 13.90 44.65
N GLY A 3 -5.81 14.20 43.53
CA GLY A 3 -6.84 13.28 43.01
C GLY A 3 -7.38 13.63 41.64
N THR A 4 -7.50 14.91 41.30
CA THR A 4 -8.10 15.33 40.02
C THR A 4 -7.34 14.82 38.79
N PHE A 5 -6.01 14.79 38.84
CA PHE A 5 -5.17 14.31 37.73
C PHE A 5 -4.80 12.82 37.79
N GLN A 6 -5.05 12.14 38.91
CA GLN A 6 -4.79 10.69 39.04
C GLN A 6 -5.99 9.85 38.58
N ASN A 7 -7.19 10.45 38.53
CA ASN A 7 -8.40 9.76 38.10
C ASN A 7 -8.45 9.63 36.57
N GLU A 8 -8.05 8.47 36.05
CA GLU A 8 -8.07 8.17 34.60
C GLU A 8 -9.46 8.38 33.97
N SER A 9 -10.53 7.97 34.67
CA SER A 9 -11.91 8.13 34.19
C SER A 9 -12.31 9.61 33.99
N PHE A 10 -11.85 10.49 34.86
CA PHE A 10 -12.11 11.93 34.73
C PHE A 10 -11.33 12.52 33.55
N VAL A 11 -10.06 12.15 33.40
CA VAL A 11 -9.22 12.58 32.27
C VAL A 11 -9.83 12.12 30.94
N VAL A 12 -10.34 10.89 30.86
CA VAL A 12 -11.05 10.38 29.66
C VAL A 12 -12.33 11.17 29.39
N TRP A 13 -13.04 11.60 30.43
CA TRP A 13 -14.23 12.42 30.29
C TRP A 13 -13.92 13.82 29.72
N MET A 14 -12.85 14.46 30.20
CA MET A 14 -12.46 15.82 29.79
C MET A 14 -12.04 15.93 28.31
N ARG A 15 -11.60 14.83 27.68
CA ARG A 15 -11.30 14.84 26.24
C ARG A 15 -12.59 15.03 25.43
N THR A 16 -12.71 16.15 24.73
CA THR A 16 -13.86 16.43 23.85
C THR A 16 -13.92 15.44 22.69
N ALA A 17 -15.13 15.00 22.35
CA ALA A 17 -15.36 14.13 21.20
C ALA A 17 -15.72 14.99 19.98
N ALA A 18 -15.21 14.62 18.81
CA ALA A 18 -15.49 15.31 17.55
C ALA A 18 -16.87 14.98 16.94
N PHE A 19 -17.55 13.93 17.43
CA PHE A 19 -18.77 13.39 16.85
C PHE A 19 -19.89 13.23 17.90
N PRO A 20 -21.18 13.33 17.49
CA PRO A 20 -22.33 13.17 18.39
C PRO A 20 -22.42 11.74 18.95
N THR A 21 -22.04 10.73 18.15
CA THR A 21 -21.85 9.36 18.61
C THR A 21 -20.38 9.16 18.96
N PHE A 22 -20.07 9.08 20.24
CA PHE A 22 -18.71 8.89 20.73
C PHE A 22 -18.62 7.68 21.66
N ARG A 23 -17.43 7.09 21.72
CA ARG A 23 -17.10 6.02 22.66
C ARG A 23 -15.94 6.50 23.54
N LYS A 24 -16.11 6.36 24.85
CA LYS A 24 -15.06 6.63 25.84
C LYS A 24 -14.65 5.32 26.50
N LEU A 25 -13.38 5.19 26.84
CA LEU A 25 -12.87 4.04 27.57
C LEU A 25 -13.33 4.12 29.03
N HIS A 26 -13.96 3.07 29.53
CA HIS A 26 -14.37 2.99 30.94
C HIS A 26 -13.43 2.11 31.75
N SER A 27 -13.08 0.93 31.22
CA SER A 27 -12.18 -0.01 31.88
C SER A 27 -11.44 -0.83 30.83
N LYS A 28 -10.23 -1.28 31.16
CA LYS A 28 -9.41 -2.18 30.34
C LYS A 28 -9.11 -3.44 31.15
N VAL A 29 -9.37 -4.60 30.57
CA VAL A 29 -8.88 -5.88 31.10
C VAL A 29 -7.50 -6.11 30.52
N VAL A 30 -6.47 -6.10 31.37
CA VAL A 30 -5.08 -6.34 30.97
C VAL A 30 -4.83 -7.85 31.01
N ARG A 31 -4.14 -8.38 30.00
CA ARG A 31 -3.63 -9.75 30.04
C ARG A 31 -2.36 -9.73 30.88
N GLU A 32 -2.36 -10.49 31.96
CA GLU A 32 -1.24 -10.56 32.88
C GLU A 32 -0.78 -12.01 32.97
N PRO A 33 0.51 -12.30 32.73
CA PRO A 33 1.02 -13.66 32.80
C PRO A 33 0.84 -14.21 34.22
N ASP A 34 0.53 -15.49 34.32
CA ASP A 34 0.33 -16.20 35.60
C ASP A 34 -0.95 -15.78 36.38
N THR A 35 -1.91 -15.14 35.71
CA THR A 35 -3.24 -14.84 36.27
C THR A 35 -4.36 -15.52 35.49
N ASP A 36 -5.57 -15.57 36.05
CA ASP A 36 -6.79 -16.08 35.39
C ASP A 36 -7.12 -15.38 34.05
N PHE A 37 -6.46 -14.25 33.75
CA PHE A 37 -6.61 -13.46 32.52
C PHE A 37 -5.44 -13.58 31.55
N ASP A 38 -4.56 -14.57 31.69
CA ASP A 38 -3.40 -14.78 30.80
C ASP A 38 -3.81 -14.84 29.31
N MET A 39 -4.87 -15.60 28.99
CA MET A 39 -5.45 -15.66 27.64
C MET A 39 -6.55 -14.60 27.38
N GLY A 40 -6.77 -13.68 28.32
CA GLY A 40 -7.86 -12.70 28.32
C GLY A 40 -9.17 -13.26 28.87
N LEU A 41 -10.29 -12.64 28.49
CA LEU A 41 -11.61 -13.01 28.99
C LEU A 41 -12.03 -14.39 28.43
N ARG A 42 -12.14 -15.41 29.29
CA ARG A 42 -12.55 -16.77 28.91
C ARG A 42 -13.98 -16.78 28.35
N LYS A 43 -14.33 -17.80 27.57
CA LYS A 43 -15.72 -17.97 27.13
C LYS A 43 -16.58 -18.38 28.33
N GLY A 44 -17.59 -17.59 28.65
CA GLY A 44 -18.45 -17.81 29.80
C GLY A 44 -19.56 -16.79 29.89
N GLN A 45 -20.42 -16.95 30.89
CA GLN A 45 -21.46 -15.97 31.19
C GLN A 45 -20.90 -14.92 32.14
N TYR A 46 -21.06 -13.65 31.77
CA TYR A 46 -20.64 -12.51 32.57
C TYR A 46 -21.86 -11.68 32.93
N ARG A 47 -21.96 -11.26 34.19
CA ARG A 47 -23.01 -10.36 34.68
C ARG A 47 -22.42 -8.98 34.88
N LEU A 48 -23.03 -7.98 34.25
CA LEU A 48 -22.66 -6.58 34.41
C LEU A 48 -23.73 -5.86 35.22
N SER A 49 -23.36 -5.34 36.38
CA SER A 49 -24.21 -4.46 37.20
C SER A 49 -23.85 -3.02 36.90
N VAL A 50 -24.83 -2.19 36.55
CA VAL A 50 -24.63 -0.78 36.19
C VAL A 50 -25.58 0.08 37.01
N ASP A 51 -25.04 1.04 37.74
CA ASP A 51 -25.81 2.03 38.47
C ASP A 51 -26.18 3.21 37.56
N TYR A 52 -27.47 3.54 37.48
CA TYR A 52 -28.00 4.53 36.54
C TYR A 52 -28.00 5.94 37.13
N ASN A 53 -26.83 6.59 37.18
CA ASN A 53 -26.68 7.93 37.79
C ASN A 53 -26.73 9.11 36.80
N TYR A 54 -27.01 8.85 35.52
CA TYR A 54 -27.02 9.92 34.49
C TYR A 54 -28.12 9.66 33.46
N PRO A 55 -29.31 10.29 33.61
CA PRO A 55 -30.43 10.09 32.71
C PRO A 55 -30.18 10.75 31.35
N VAL A 56 -30.36 9.99 30.27
CA VAL A 56 -30.20 10.45 28.88
C VAL A 56 -31.51 10.67 28.14
N THR A 57 -32.62 10.29 28.77
CA THR A 57 -33.97 10.31 28.20
C THR A 57 -34.46 11.73 27.90
N ASN A 58 -34.06 12.71 28.71
CA ASN A 58 -34.51 14.10 28.58
C ASN A 58 -34.06 14.79 27.29
N PHE A 59 -33.02 14.26 26.64
CA PHE A 59 -32.47 14.77 25.38
C PHE A 59 -32.47 13.71 24.27
N GLY A 60 -33.27 12.65 24.43
CA GLY A 60 -33.41 11.57 23.44
C GLY A 60 -32.12 10.77 23.19
N GLY A 61 -31.16 10.81 24.11
CA GLY A 61 -29.88 10.12 23.97
C GLY A 61 -30.00 8.62 24.26
N THR A 62 -29.15 7.81 23.61
CA THR A 62 -29.01 6.38 23.89
C THR A 62 -27.63 6.08 24.47
N LYS A 63 -27.55 5.11 25.39
CA LYS A 63 -26.31 4.65 25.99
C LYS A 63 -26.14 3.16 25.74
N SER A 64 -24.97 2.79 25.25
CA SER A 64 -24.61 1.40 24.98
C SER A 64 -23.22 1.10 25.53
N LEU A 65 -23.06 -0.06 26.15
CA LEU A 65 -21.76 -0.56 26.58
C LEU A 65 -21.26 -1.58 25.57
N VAL A 66 -20.02 -1.40 25.11
CA VAL A 66 -19.42 -2.25 24.06
C VAL A 66 -18.10 -2.81 24.58
N ILE A 67 -18.02 -4.13 24.66
CA ILE A 67 -16.79 -4.85 24.98
C ILE A 67 -16.09 -5.16 23.66
N SER A 68 -14.80 -4.84 23.55
CA SER A 68 -14.02 -5.07 22.34
C SER A 68 -12.59 -5.42 22.70
N THR A 69 -12.04 -6.43 22.02
CA THR A 69 -10.62 -6.75 22.08
C THR A 69 -9.85 -5.83 21.13
N THR A 70 -8.78 -5.21 21.64
CA THR A 70 -7.85 -4.45 20.80
C THR A 70 -6.72 -5.37 20.32
N SER A 71 -6.49 -5.40 19.02
CA SER A 71 -5.30 -6.02 18.42
C SER A 71 -4.23 -4.96 18.15
N TRP A 72 -3.08 -5.36 17.62
CA TRP A 72 -1.96 -4.45 17.34
C TRP A 72 -2.34 -3.25 16.46
N LEU A 73 -3.26 -3.44 15.50
CA LEU A 73 -3.83 -2.36 14.67
C LEU A 73 -5.02 -1.62 15.30
N GLY A 74 -5.33 -1.88 16.58
CA GLY A 74 -6.45 -1.27 17.31
C GLY A 74 -7.71 -2.13 17.33
N GLY A 75 -8.87 -1.47 17.38
CA GLY A 75 -10.18 -2.13 17.36
C GLY A 75 -10.59 -2.62 15.96
N LYS A 76 -11.77 -3.24 15.86
CA LYS A 76 -12.32 -3.71 14.58
C LYS A 76 -12.56 -2.52 13.63
N ASN A 77 -11.70 -2.35 12.62
CA ASN A 77 -11.85 -1.34 11.58
C ASN A 77 -11.59 -1.94 10.18
N ASN A 78 -12.67 -2.28 9.48
CA ASN A 78 -12.60 -2.86 8.13
C ASN A 78 -12.22 -1.82 7.06
N PHE A 79 -12.35 -0.53 7.36
CA PHE A 79 -12.10 0.54 6.38
C PHE A 79 -10.65 0.55 5.90
N LEU A 80 -9.70 0.43 6.85
CA LEU A 80 -8.29 0.48 6.53
C LEU A 80 -7.90 -0.67 5.59
N GLY A 81 -8.33 -1.89 5.91
CA GLY A 81 -8.08 -3.07 5.07
C GLY A 81 -8.65 -2.91 3.66
N VAL A 82 -9.90 -2.47 3.54
CA VAL A 82 -10.53 -2.24 2.22
C VAL A 82 -9.78 -1.17 1.43
N ALA A 83 -9.38 -0.06 2.05
CA ALA A 83 -8.64 1.01 1.39
C ALA A 83 -7.30 0.52 0.80
N TYR A 84 -6.56 -0.33 1.54
CA TYR A 84 -5.32 -0.93 1.05
C TYR A 84 -5.56 -1.86 -0.13
N ILE A 85 -6.58 -2.73 -0.06
CA ILE A 85 -6.90 -3.66 -1.15
C ILE A 85 -7.27 -2.90 -2.43
N VAL A 86 -8.14 -1.89 -2.32
CA VAL A 86 -8.55 -1.05 -3.46
C VAL A 86 -7.34 -0.35 -4.08
N THR A 87 -6.49 0.26 -3.24
CA THR A 87 -5.28 0.96 -3.71
C THR A 87 -4.29 0.00 -4.38
N GLY A 88 -4.12 -1.21 -3.84
CA GLY A 88 -3.25 -2.24 -4.41
C GLY A 88 -3.74 -2.70 -5.79
N VAL A 89 -5.03 -2.97 -5.94
CA VAL A 89 -5.62 -3.37 -7.23
C VAL A 89 -5.46 -2.25 -8.27
N LEU A 90 -5.74 -1.00 -7.88
CA LEU A 90 -5.59 0.17 -8.75
C LEU A 90 -4.13 0.34 -9.22
N CYS A 91 -3.17 0.15 -8.31
CA CYS A 91 -1.74 0.21 -8.62
C CYS A 91 -1.31 -0.89 -9.60
N VAL A 92 -1.78 -2.13 -9.40
CA VAL A 92 -1.47 -3.26 -10.30
C VAL A 92 -2.05 -3.02 -11.70
N VAL A 93 -3.29 -2.52 -11.80
CA VAL A 93 -3.90 -2.19 -13.10
C VAL A 93 -3.07 -1.14 -13.84
N PHE A 94 -2.67 -0.07 -13.16
CA PHE A 94 -1.78 0.93 -13.76
C PHE A 94 -0.41 0.36 -14.14
N GLY A 95 0.17 -0.50 -13.30
CA GLY A 95 1.42 -1.20 -13.61
C GLY A 95 1.32 -2.04 -14.88
N LEU A 96 0.23 -2.80 -15.06
CA LEU A 96 0.00 -3.59 -16.26
C LEU A 96 -0.20 -2.72 -17.51
N ILE A 97 -0.93 -1.61 -17.39
CA ILE A 97 -1.12 -0.66 -18.51
C ILE A 97 0.22 -0.07 -18.92
N PHE A 98 1.01 0.45 -17.97
CA PHE A 98 2.32 1.01 -18.26
C PHE A 98 3.30 -0.04 -18.80
N LEU A 99 3.26 -1.27 -18.29
CA LEU A 99 4.07 -2.37 -18.80
C LEU A 99 3.70 -2.71 -20.25
N ALA A 100 2.40 -2.83 -20.57
CA ALA A 100 1.94 -3.12 -21.93
C ALA A 100 2.30 -2.00 -22.91
N VAL A 101 2.16 -0.74 -22.49
CA VAL A 101 2.59 0.44 -23.24
C VAL A 101 4.11 0.39 -23.47
N HIS A 102 4.91 0.19 -22.42
CA HIS A 102 6.37 0.13 -22.53
C HIS A 102 6.83 -0.97 -23.49
N ILE A 103 6.22 -2.16 -23.46
CA ILE A 103 6.53 -3.23 -24.41
C ILE A 103 6.15 -2.81 -25.83
N LYS A 104 4.95 -2.26 -26.06
CA LYS A 104 4.49 -1.86 -27.40
C LYS A 104 5.33 -0.74 -28.02
N TYR A 105 5.74 0.26 -27.24
CA TYR A 105 6.59 1.37 -27.70
C TYR A 105 8.07 0.99 -27.72
N GLY A 106 8.54 0.16 -26.77
CA GLY A 106 9.90 -0.36 -26.72
C GLY A 106 10.22 -1.35 -27.85
N SER A 107 9.26 -2.18 -28.28
CA SER A 107 9.43 -3.06 -29.45
C SER A 107 9.58 -2.28 -30.75
N ARG A 108 8.98 -1.08 -30.88
CA ARG A 108 9.23 -0.21 -32.03
C ARG A 108 10.64 0.39 -32.01
N PHE A 109 11.18 0.64 -30.81
CA PHE A 109 12.54 1.13 -30.65
C PHE A 109 13.58 0.04 -30.99
N LEU A 110 13.40 -1.21 -30.51
CA LEU A 110 14.28 -2.34 -30.86
C LEU A 110 14.22 -2.68 -32.36
N SER A 111 13.01 -2.72 -32.94
CA SER A 111 12.86 -2.93 -34.39
C SER A 111 13.52 -1.82 -35.21
N SER A 112 13.49 -0.57 -34.74
CA SER A 112 14.16 0.58 -35.37
C SER A 112 15.67 0.57 -35.16
N SER A 113 16.18 0.14 -34.00
CA SER A 113 17.62 0.07 -33.72
C SER A 113 18.27 -1.08 -34.48
N GLU A 114 17.66 -2.27 -34.46
CA GLU A 114 18.17 -3.44 -35.19
C GLU A 114 18.20 -3.22 -36.70
N THR A 115 17.18 -2.57 -37.29
CA THR A 115 17.20 -2.25 -38.73
C THR A 115 18.19 -1.14 -39.08
N SER A 116 18.41 -0.16 -38.20
CA SER A 116 19.40 0.90 -38.42
C SER A 116 20.83 0.35 -38.38
N ASP A 117 21.14 -0.52 -37.41
CA ASP A 117 22.47 -1.12 -37.26
C ASP A 117 22.83 -2.08 -38.41
N VAL A 118 21.85 -2.87 -38.89
CA VAL A 118 22.05 -3.75 -40.06
C VAL A 118 22.27 -2.93 -41.33
N CYS A 119 21.52 -1.84 -41.53
CA CYS A 119 21.65 -0.98 -42.71
C CYS A 119 23.03 -0.29 -42.77
N SER A 120 23.53 0.23 -41.64
CA SER A 120 24.86 0.86 -41.57
C SER A 120 26.00 -0.13 -41.82
N ARG A 121 25.89 -1.39 -41.36
CA ARG A 121 26.91 -2.42 -41.66
C ARG A 121 26.93 -2.85 -43.12
N LEU A 122 25.77 -2.90 -43.78
CA LEU A 122 25.68 -3.22 -45.20
C LEU A 122 26.30 -2.11 -46.08
N GLU A 123 26.07 -0.85 -45.74
CA GLU A 123 26.70 0.31 -46.42
C GLU A 123 28.23 0.30 -46.29
N LEU A 124 28.76 0.00 -45.10
CA LEU A 124 30.21 -0.15 -44.88
C LEU A 124 30.82 -1.28 -45.73
N SER A 125 30.17 -2.45 -45.78
CA SER A 125 30.62 -3.57 -46.61
C SER A 125 30.57 -3.24 -48.10
N LYS A 126 29.56 -2.50 -48.55
CA LYS A 126 29.41 -2.10 -49.96
C LYS A 126 30.46 -1.07 -50.38
N ASN A 127 30.81 -0.15 -49.49
CA ASN A 127 31.91 0.80 -49.71
C ASN A 127 33.28 0.13 -49.73
N GLU A 128 33.52 -0.84 -48.84
CA GLU A 128 34.74 -1.66 -48.85
C GLU A 128 34.89 -2.43 -50.17
N ILE A 129 33.82 -3.07 -50.65
CA ILE A 129 33.84 -3.81 -51.92
C ILE A 129 34.03 -2.87 -53.12
N SER A 130 33.42 -1.68 -53.08
CA SER A 130 33.59 -0.68 -54.14
C SER A 130 35.03 -0.13 -54.19
N GLN A 131 35.67 0.05 -53.04
CA GLN A 131 37.08 0.43 -52.93
C GLN A 131 38.02 -0.69 -53.43
N LEU A 132 37.73 -1.95 -53.08
CA LEU A 132 38.50 -3.09 -53.59
C LEU A 132 38.37 -3.24 -55.11
N SER A 133 37.18 -3.00 -55.68
CA SER A 133 36.98 -3.00 -57.13
C SER A 133 37.72 -1.87 -57.86
N LEU A 134 37.83 -0.68 -57.25
CA LEU A 134 38.53 0.48 -57.81
C LEU A 134 40.06 0.34 -57.73
N ASN A 135 40.57 -0.28 -56.66
CA ASN A 135 42.01 -0.47 -56.44
C ASN A 135 42.56 -1.74 -57.10
N ALA A 136 41.71 -2.69 -57.48
CA ALA A 136 42.11 -3.88 -58.25
C ALA A 136 42.18 -3.62 -59.77
N PHE A 137 41.56 -2.55 -60.27
CA PHE A 137 41.51 -2.23 -61.70
C PHE A 137 42.71 -1.50 -62.32
N PRO A 138 43.58 -0.75 -61.61
CA PRO A 138 44.73 -0.10 -62.24
C PRO A 138 45.92 -1.04 -62.46
N HIS A 139 45.91 -2.27 -61.95
CA HIS A 139 47.04 -3.21 -62.10
C HIS A 139 46.95 -4.11 -63.33
N PHE A 140 45.83 -4.13 -64.05
CA PHE A 140 45.68 -4.95 -65.27
C PHE A 140 46.03 -4.21 -66.56
N GLU A 141 46.32 -2.90 -66.49
CA GLU A 141 46.68 -2.06 -67.64
C GLU A 141 48.20 -1.79 -67.74
N GLU A 142 49.03 -2.53 -67.01
CA GLU A 142 50.51 -2.43 -67.06
C GLU A 142 51.20 -3.76 -67.48
N VAL A 143 50.44 -4.68 -68.11
CA VAL A 143 50.96 -5.96 -68.69
C VAL A 143 50.67 -6.07 -70.20
N VAL A 144 50.14 -5.02 -70.83
CA VAL A 144 50.02 -4.94 -72.29
C VAL A 144 50.56 -3.60 -72.78
N GLN A 145 51.88 -3.44 -72.72
CA GLN A 145 52.67 -2.72 -73.73
C GLN A 145 54.14 -3.17 -73.70
#